data_AF-A0A1F6F392-F1
#
_entry.id   AF-A0A1F6F392-F1
#
_cell.length_a   1.000
_cell.length_b   1.000
_cell.length_c   1.000
_cell.angle_alpha   90.00
_cell.angle_beta   90.00
_cell.angle_gamma   90.00
#
_symmetry.space_group_name_H-M   'P 1'
#
loop_
_entity.id
_entity.type
_entity.pdbx_description
1 polymer ?
#
loop_
_entity_poly.entity_id
_entity_poly.type
_entity_poly.pdbx_seq_one_letter_code
_entity_poly.pdbx_strand_id
1 'polypeptide(L)'
;MRGHVEQTRHRYGLRLLAFSALLLVSFVVAVVSQERDVFISSEVHVAERLSSGMLLVPASCPSDPHFGADCEPTSEDVQNCTVLRVFTSGGTFTVPTYTGVLVVSVWGGGGGGGGDGSSDSDGGNGGQSRFSTLTTGGGLGGQDDDNANGGTGGAGGSAIGGDINIAGFSGGSAQIGATTSGRGARAPFGGHGGASVSPPDAAGFPGWTPGGSGSGGARDSTAPMGGGGGSGGYVERTYSVGELTSGSNISVTVGSGGSSGEGGRTSTGGAGARGEVHIFSCVASPPVVDLVATPGTIIRGQSSQLSWTSEHATSCLASGGWSGSKPIVGSQQVSPVATTTYSLRCTGDGGSVIDSVTVGVQPPACSDNVDNDGDLSIDGGDPGCASPNDTSELGSTACDDSVDNDGDGLVDYPDDLGCYEPDDTDETTCSPEFFCSVDDLYYRNAACVESPVTVPCPYGCSGHACLSPPAPIGGIAAKPRLVREGESTRVLWNANNATTCDVTGTNGDRWEDEVSSPSEGYLSGPIWTQSTYTLTCTGPGGSFTDVSPVVNIIPIFREI
;
A
#
# COMPACT_ATOMS: atom_id res chain seq x y z
N MET A 1 2.00 63.63 16.38
CA MET A 1 2.14 62.71 15.23
C MET A 1 3.24 61.70 15.61
N ARG A 2 3.09 60.58 16.32
CA ARG A 2 2.01 59.61 16.58
C ARG A 2 1.16 59.29 15.35
N GLY A 3 1.58 58.26 14.63
CA GLY A 3 0.87 57.64 13.53
C GLY A 3 1.84 56.91 12.61
N HIS A 4 1.63 55.60 12.45
CA HIS A 4 2.20 54.75 11.39
C HIS A 4 3.52 53.99 11.62
N VAL A 5 3.72 53.25 12.71
CA VAL A 5 4.58 52.02 12.66
C VAL A 5 4.09 50.88 13.58
N GLU A 6 2.81 50.82 13.97
CA GLU A 6 2.36 49.84 14.99
C GLU A 6 1.08 49.07 14.62
N GLN A 7 0.81 48.85 13.33
CA GLN A 7 -0.40 48.11 12.89
C GLN A 7 -0.17 46.95 11.91
N THR A 8 1.06 46.48 11.71
CA THR A 8 1.35 45.39 10.75
C THR A 8 1.87 44.10 11.38
N ARG A 9 2.08 44.03 12.70
CA ARG A 9 2.52 42.78 13.40
C ARG A 9 1.41 42.00 14.11
N HIS A 10 0.19 42.55 14.25
CA HIS A 10 -0.91 41.85 14.94
C HIS A 10 -1.88 41.08 14.04
N ARG A 11 -1.79 41.19 12.70
CA ARG A 11 -2.66 40.44 11.78
C ARG A 11 -2.09 39.09 11.31
N TYR A 12 -0.80 38.82 11.56
CA TYR A 12 -0.16 37.54 11.18
C TYR A 12 -0.02 36.55 12.35
N GLY A 13 0.05 37.01 13.61
CA GLY A 13 0.11 36.12 14.78
C GLY A 13 -1.22 35.44 15.13
N LEU A 14 -2.35 36.09 14.85
CA LEU A 14 -3.69 35.53 15.12
C LEU A 14 -4.16 34.54 14.03
N ARG A 15 -3.54 34.59 12.84
CA ARG A 15 -3.86 33.67 11.73
C ARG A 15 -3.05 32.36 11.77
N LEU A 16 -1.86 32.35 12.38
CA LEU A 16 -1.08 31.11 12.57
C LEU A 16 -1.64 30.23 13.70
N LEU A 17 -2.15 30.83 14.78
CA LEU A 17 -2.78 30.08 15.89
C LEU A 17 -4.15 29.50 15.51
N ALA A 18 -4.89 30.17 14.61
CA ALA A 18 -6.16 29.65 14.09
C ALA A 18 -5.96 28.50 13.09
N PHE A 19 -4.87 28.49 12.31
CA PHE A 19 -4.54 27.39 11.39
C PHE A 19 -4.00 26.15 12.12
N SER A 20 -3.24 26.32 13.21
CA SER A 20 -2.75 25.20 14.02
C SER A 20 -3.87 24.53 14.82
N ALA A 21 -4.87 25.29 15.29
CA ALA A 21 -6.05 24.74 15.95
C ALA A 21 -7.03 24.05 14.98
N LEU A 22 -7.17 24.53 13.73
CA LEU A 22 -8.01 23.86 12.73
C LEU A 22 -7.39 22.54 12.23
N LEU A 23 -6.07 22.46 12.12
CA LEU A 23 -5.38 21.24 11.68
C LEU A 23 -5.40 20.12 12.75
N LEU A 24 -5.36 20.47 14.04
CA LEU A 24 -5.51 19.51 15.14
C LEU A 24 -6.96 19.03 15.31
N VAL A 25 -7.97 19.86 14.99
CA VAL A 25 -9.38 19.44 15.00
C VAL A 25 -9.71 18.58 13.77
N SER A 26 -9.09 18.82 12.60
CA SER A 26 -9.20 17.90 11.45
C SER A 26 -8.45 16.59 11.64
N PHE A 27 -7.35 16.54 12.41
CA PHE A 27 -6.62 15.29 12.68
C PHE A 27 -7.30 14.42 13.75
N VAL A 28 -8.08 15.01 14.67
CA VAL A 28 -8.88 14.25 15.65
C VAL A 28 -10.23 13.80 15.08
N VAL A 29 -10.74 14.46 14.04
CA VAL A 29 -11.95 13.99 13.30
C VAL A 29 -11.60 12.93 12.25
N ALA A 30 -10.35 12.88 11.75
CA ALA A 30 -9.92 11.86 10.79
C ALA A 30 -9.60 10.47 11.39
N VAL A 31 -9.61 10.31 12.72
CA VAL A 31 -9.40 9.00 13.39
C VAL A 31 -10.72 8.37 13.89
N VAL A 32 -11.88 9.00 13.65
CA VAL A 32 -13.21 8.46 14.05
C VAL A 32 -14.24 8.43 12.90
N SER A 33 -13.82 8.53 11.64
CA SER A 33 -14.71 8.19 10.51
C SER A 33 -13.97 7.49 9.37
N GLN A 34 -13.43 6.31 9.65
CA GLN A 34 -13.33 5.31 8.60
C GLN A 34 -14.68 4.58 8.60
N GLU A 35 -15.65 5.16 7.88
CA GLU A 35 -16.78 4.39 7.37
C GLU A 35 -16.15 3.20 6.64
N ARG A 36 -16.40 2.00 7.17
CA ARG A 36 -16.24 0.79 6.38
C ARG A 36 -17.15 0.99 5.18
N ASP A 37 -16.59 0.88 3.97
CA ASP A 37 -17.40 0.55 2.80
C ASP A 37 -18.15 -0.74 3.14
N VAL A 38 -19.41 -0.58 3.56
CA VAL A 38 -20.35 -1.67 3.70
C VAL A 38 -20.59 -2.13 2.27
N PHE A 39 -20.07 -3.31 1.93
CA PHE A 39 -20.57 -4.07 0.80
C PHE A 39 -22.07 -4.26 1.01
N ILE A 40 -22.89 -3.42 0.36
CA ILE A 40 -24.30 -3.69 0.19
C ILE A 40 -24.38 -4.72 -0.93
N SER A 41 -24.32 -5.99 -0.56
CA SER A 41 -24.92 -7.06 -1.38
C SER A 41 -26.44 -6.87 -1.34
N SER A 42 -27.14 -7.21 -2.42
CA SER A 42 -28.59 -7.06 -2.59
C SER A 42 -29.45 -7.94 -1.66
N GLU A 43 -28.89 -8.50 -0.58
CA GLU A 43 -29.50 -9.55 0.25
C GLU A 43 -29.60 -9.26 1.76
N VAL A 44 -29.52 -8.00 2.21
CA VAL A 44 -29.69 -7.70 3.65
C VAL A 44 -30.69 -6.56 3.88
N HIS A 45 -31.87 -6.88 4.40
CA HIS A 45 -32.75 -5.92 5.07
C HIS A 45 -32.50 -5.98 6.58
N VAL A 46 -32.34 -4.81 7.21
CA VAL A 46 -31.87 -4.63 8.59
C VAL A 46 -32.89 -5.14 9.64
N ALA A 47 -32.37 -5.80 10.70
CA ALA A 47 -33.12 -6.31 11.86
C ALA A 47 -33.22 -5.31 13.03
N GLU A 48 -34.26 -5.45 13.86
CA GLU A 48 -34.51 -4.64 15.07
C GLU A 48 -33.49 -4.86 16.20
N ARG A 49 -33.31 -3.81 17.04
CA ARG A 49 -32.36 -3.74 18.16
C ARG A 49 -32.93 -4.41 19.43
N LEU A 50 -32.20 -5.38 19.99
CA LEU A 50 -32.29 -5.76 21.40
C LEU A 50 -30.95 -5.58 22.12
N SER A 51 -31.00 -5.40 23.44
CA SER A 51 -29.93 -4.88 24.31
C SER A 51 -28.71 -5.80 24.52
N SER A 52 -28.59 -6.90 23.79
CA SER A 52 -27.54 -7.91 23.96
C SER A 52 -26.74 -8.25 22.70
N GLY A 53 -26.84 -7.43 21.63
CA GLY A 53 -26.05 -7.60 20.42
C GLY A 53 -26.84 -8.13 19.22
N MET A 54 -26.27 -7.94 18.04
CA MET A 54 -26.88 -8.17 16.73
C MET A 54 -26.76 -9.65 16.32
N LEU A 55 -27.90 -10.32 16.13
CA LEU A 55 -27.97 -11.66 15.54
C LEU A 55 -28.11 -11.51 14.02
N LEU A 56 -27.14 -12.01 13.25
CA LEU A 56 -27.27 -12.15 11.80
C LEU A 56 -28.20 -13.33 11.50
N VAL A 57 -29.26 -13.10 10.72
CA VAL A 57 -30.17 -14.14 10.23
C VAL A 57 -29.94 -14.31 8.72
N PRO A 58 -29.75 -15.53 8.19
CA PRO A 58 -29.54 -15.75 6.76
C PRO A 58 -30.81 -15.51 5.91
N ALA A 59 -30.61 -15.16 4.64
CA ALA A 59 -31.62 -14.60 3.71
C ALA A 59 -32.68 -15.61 3.16
N SER A 60 -32.80 -16.82 3.72
CA SER A 60 -33.65 -17.89 3.20
C SER A 60 -35.13 -17.86 3.66
N CYS A 61 -35.64 -16.72 4.14
CA CYS A 61 -37.00 -16.63 4.67
C CYS A 61 -38.05 -16.31 3.57
N PRO A 62 -39.11 -17.12 3.35
CA PRO A 62 -40.31 -16.67 2.66
C PRO A 62 -41.12 -15.71 3.53
N SER A 63 -41.78 -14.72 2.91
CA SER A 63 -42.50 -13.65 3.62
C SER A 63 -43.89 -14.08 4.12
N ASP A 64 -44.03 -14.13 5.46
CA ASP A 64 -45.20 -13.94 6.36
C ASP A 64 -46.58 -14.60 6.05
N PRO A 65 -47.35 -15.09 7.08
CA PRO A 65 -47.14 -14.93 8.53
C PRO A 65 -46.36 -16.09 9.18
N HIS A 66 -45.28 -15.78 9.92
CA HIS A 66 -44.49 -16.79 10.65
C HIS A 66 -44.48 -16.58 12.18
N PHE A 67 -44.57 -17.69 12.91
CA PHE A 67 -44.14 -17.79 14.31
C PHE A 67 -42.64 -18.15 14.29
N GLY A 68 -41.79 -17.43 15.04
CA GLY A 68 -40.32 -17.41 14.90
C GLY A 68 -39.53 -18.70 15.13
N ALA A 69 -39.81 -19.77 14.39
CA ALA A 69 -39.07 -21.04 14.42
C ALA A 69 -38.80 -21.65 13.03
N ASP A 70 -39.08 -20.94 11.92
CA ASP A 70 -38.80 -21.42 10.55
C ASP A 70 -37.39 -21.05 10.04
N CYS A 71 -36.51 -20.53 10.92
CA CYS A 71 -35.10 -20.33 10.62
C CYS A 71 -34.29 -21.35 11.42
N GLU A 72 -34.14 -22.57 10.89
CA GLU A 72 -33.06 -23.43 11.35
C GLU A 72 -31.73 -22.81 10.89
N PRO A 73 -30.79 -22.50 11.81
CA PRO A 73 -29.41 -22.27 11.41
C PRO A 73 -28.87 -23.63 10.98
N THR A 74 -28.91 -23.93 9.69
CA THR A 74 -28.04 -24.96 9.15
C THR A 74 -26.61 -24.50 9.44
N SER A 75 -25.87 -25.24 10.27
CA SER A 75 -24.44 -25.04 10.46
C SER A 75 -23.78 -24.95 9.07
N GLU A 76 -23.35 -23.76 8.65
CA GLU A 76 -22.87 -23.50 7.29
C GLU A 76 -21.61 -24.33 6.92
N ASP A 77 -20.96 -24.95 7.92
CA ASP A 77 -19.73 -25.73 7.76
C ASP A 77 -19.94 -27.22 7.39
N VAL A 78 -21.18 -27.69 7.24
CA VAL A 78 -21.43 -29.13 7.02
C VAL A 78 -22.36 -29.39 5.84
N GLN A 79 -21.79 -29.47 4.64
CA GLN A 79 -22.52 -29.82 3.41
C GLN A 79 -22.70 -31.35 3.28
N ASN A 80 -23.86 -31.77 2.77
CA ASN A 80 -24.19 -33.16 2.45
C ASN A 80 -24.04 -34.17 3.62
N CYS A 81 -24.82 -33.98 4.67
CA CYS A 81 -24.96 -34.98 5.74
C CYS A 81 -25.85 -36.16 5.35
N THR A 82 -25.48 -37.35 5.82
CA THR A 82 -26.30 -38.57 5.77
C THR A 82 -26.59 -39.05 7.18
N VAL A 83 -27.84 -39.43 7.45
CA VAL A 83 -28.23 -40.00 8.74
C VAL A 83 -27.56 -41.36 8.90
N LEU A 84 -26.66 -41.48 9.87
CA LEU A 84 -26.08 -42.77 10.23
C LEU A 84 -27.03 -43.54 11.13
N ARG A 85 -27.47 -42.92 12.24
CA ARG A 85 -28.31 -43.56 13.27
C ARG A 85 -29.13 -42.54 14.04
N VAL A 86 -30.33 -42.95 14.43
CA VAL A 86 -31.20 -42.24 15.38
C VAL A 86 -31.53 -43.17 16.53
N PHE A 87 -31.33 -42.70 17.77
CA PHE A 87 -31.70 -43.41 18.98
C PHE A 87 -32.92 -42.74 19.61
N THR A 88 -34.01 -43.50 19.70
CA THR A 88 -35.24 -43.14 20.42
C THR A 88 -35.37 -43.86 21.77
N SER A 89 -34.39 -44.69 22.10
CA SER A 89 -34.23 -45.40 23.37
C SER A 89 -32.74 -45.65 23.63
N GLY A 90 -32.38 -45.96 24.88
CA GLY A 90 -30.99 -46.27 25.24
C GLY A 90 -30.41 -47.42 24.40
N GLY A 91 -29.09 -47.37 24.14
CA GLY A 91 -28.41 -48.34 23.30
C GLY A 91 -26.91 -48.11 23.23
N THR A 92 -26.28 -48.68 22.22
CA THR A 92 -24.83 -48.56 21.98
C THR A 92 -24.59 -48.20 20.52
N PHE A 93 -23.74 -47.21 20.29
CA PHE A 93 -23.27 -46.81 18.96
C PHE A 93 -21.83 -47.29 18.76
N THR A 94 -21.60 -48.14 17.78
CA THR A 94 -20.26 -48.52 17.35
C THR A 94 -19.77 -47.53 16.32
N VAL A 95 -18.66 -46.85 16.61
CA VAL A 95 -18.09 -45.80 15.75
C VAL A 95 -17.61 -46.43 14.44
N PRO A 96 -18.16 -46.05 13.27
CA PRO A 96 -17.68 -46.55 11.99
C PRO A 96 -16.35 -45.89 11.63
N THR A 97 -15.70 -46.36 10.56
CA THR A 97 -14.68 -45.56 9.88
C THR A 97 -15.38 -44.49 9.04
N TYR A 98 -14.99 -43.23 9.21
CA TYR A 98 -15.54 -42.07 8.48
C TYR A 98 -14.40 -41.20 7.95
N THR A 99 -14.63 -40.57 6.79
CA THR A 99 -13.62 -39.77 6.06
C THR A 99 -13.89 -38.26 6.08
N GLY A 100 -15.01 -37.83 6.66
CA GLY A 100 -15.36 -36.43 6.90
C GLY A 100 -15.57 -36.20 8.40
N VAL A 101 -16.71 -35.65 8.80
CA VAL A 101 -17.04 -35.44 10.23
C VAL A 101 -18.25 -36.25 10.68
N LEU A 102 -18.33 -36.49 11.99
CA LEU A 102 -19.56 -36.97 12.62
C LEU A 102 -20.24 -35.83 13.36
N VAL A 103 -21.49 -35.54 13.03
CA VAL A 103 -22.31 -34.57 13.78
C VAL A 103 -23.26 -35.35 14.67
N VAL A 104 -23.27 -35.02 15.96
CA VAL A 104 -24.15 -35.66 16.94
C VAL A 104 -25.00 -34.62 17.63
N SER A 105 -26.31 -34.75 17.44
CA SER A 105 -27.32 -33.88 18.03
C SER A 105 -28.11 -34.66 19.07
N VAL A 106 -28.29 -34.08 20.26
CA VAL A 106 -28.84 -34.76 21.44
C VAL A 106 -29.93 -33.88 22.05
N TRP A 107 -31.12 -34.45 22.27
CA TRP A 107 -32.24 -33.81 22.95
C TRP A 107 -32.53 -34.51 24.28
N GLY A 108 -32.71 -33.74 25.35
CA GLY A 108 -33.25 -34.24 26.62
C GLY A 108 -34.75 -34.52 26.52
N GLY A 109 -35.32 -35.29 27.46
CA GLY A 109 -36.77 -35.48 27.51
C GLY A 109 -37.51 -34.20 27.93
N GLY A 110 -38.69 -33.96 27.39
CA GLY A 110 -39.56 -32.88 27.85
C GLY A 110 -40.24 -33.24 29.16
N GLY A 111 -40.50 -32.25 30.01
CA GLY A 111 -41.34 -32.41 31.19
C GLY A 111 -42.81 -32.59 30.85
N GLY A 112 -43.54 -33.31 31.70
CA GLY A 112 -44.99 -33.37 31.63
C GLY A 112 -45.64 -32.08 32.11
N GLY A 113 -46.85 -31.78 31.64
CA GLY A 113 -47.68 -30.74 32.23
C GLY A 113 -48.34 -31.22 33.52
N GLY A 114 -48.60 -30.29 34.42
CA GLY A 114 -49.34 -30.53 35.66
C GLY A 114 -50.81 -30.90 35.38
N GLY A 115 -51.35 -31.74 36.26
CA GLY A 115 -52.77 -32.08 36.30
C GLY A 115 -53.61 -30.97 36.92
N ASP A 116 -54.81 -31.33 37.32
CA ASP A 116 -55.80 -30.45 37.95
C ASP A 116 -56.16 -30.88 39.39
N GLY A 117 -55.37 -31.80 39.94
CA GLY A 117 -55.62 -32.55 41.17
C GLY A 117 -55.66 -31.70 42.44
N SER A 118 -56.01 -32.34 43.56
CA SER A 118 -55.87 -31.76 44.91
C SER A 118 -54.77 -32.48 45.69
N SER A 119 -53.85 -33.12 44.97
CA SER A 119 -52.81 -33.99 45.50
C SER A 119 -51.63 -33.99 44.53
N ASP A 120 -50.69 -33.05 44.71
CA ASP A 120 -49.33 -33.05 44.15
C ASP A 120 -49.24 -33.69 42.75
N SER A 121 -50.10 -33.23 41.83
CA SER A 121 -50.24 -33.83 40.50
C SER A 121 -49.31 -33.16 39.49
N ASP A 122 -48.11 -32.84 39.95
CA ASP A 122 -47.04 -32.28 39.16
C ASP A 122 -46.74 -33.18 37.97
N GLY A 123 -46.43 -32.55 36.84
CA GLY A 123 -45.88 -33.25 35.70
C GLY A 123 -44.60 -33.98 36.12
N GLY A 124 -44.36 -35.16 35.56
CA GLY A 124 -43.09 -35.84 35.72
C GLY A 124 -41.97 -35.04 35.04
N ASN A 125 -40.76 -35.10 35.61
CA ASN A 125 -39.58 -34.56 34.96
C ASN A 125 -39.19 -35.40 33.74
N GLY A 126 -38.76 -34.73 32.67
CA GLY A 126 -38.10 -35.38 31.55
C GLY A 126 -36.78 -36.03 31.98
N GLY A 127 -36.47 -37.15 31.36
CA GLY A 127 -35.21 -37.85 31.56
C GLY A 127 -34.04 -37.16 30.85
N GLN A 128 -32.84 -37.41 31.35
CA GLN A 128 -31.60 -36.94 30.74
C GLN A 128 -31.19 -37.81 29.54
N SER A 129 -30.72 -37.18 28.46
CA SER A 129 -30.07 -37.87 27.35
C SER A 129 -28.55 -37.65 27.39
N ARG A 130 -27.79 -38.64 26.93
CA ARG A 130 -26.32 -38.61 26.88
C ARG A 130 -25.78 -39.33 25.65
N PHE A 131 -24.75 -38.74 25.05
CA PHE A 131 -23.89 -39.37 24.06
C PHE A 131 -22.44 -39.01 24.38
N SER A 132 -21.60 -40.00 24.72
CA SER A 132 -20.23 -39.72 25.17
C SER A 132 -20.21 -38.70 26.32
N THR A 133 -19.53 -37.55 26.15
CA THR A 133 -19.50 -36.42 27.10
C THR A 133 -20.70 -35.47 26.96
N LEU A 134 -21.45 -35.54 25.87
CA LEU A 134 -22.62 -34.70 25.61
C LEU A 134 -23.74 -35.08 26.56
N THR A 135 -24.29 -34.09 27.27
CA THR A 135 -25.32 -34.30 28.27
C THR A 135 -26.41 -33.25 28.16
N THR A 136 -27.64 -33.69 27.99
CA THR A 136 -28.84 -32.83 28.04
C THR A 136 -29.78 -33.27 29.14
N GLY A 137 -30.01 -32.37 30.09
CA GLY A 137 -31.05 -32.55 31.10
C GLY A 137 -32.43 -32.55 30.46
N GLY A 138 -33.34 -33.33 31.04
CA GLY A 138 -34.75 -33.21 30.71
C GLY A 138 -35.36 -31.97 31.36
N GLY A 139 -36.45 -31.47 30.78
CA GLY A 139 -37.20 -30.38 31.36
C GLY A 139 -37.97 -30.82 32.60
N LEU A 140 -38.14 -29.93 33.57
CA LEU A 140 -38.94 -30.20 34.75
C LEU A 140 -40.42 -30.24 34.37
N GLY A 141 -41.20 -31.03 35.10
CA GLY A 141 -42.63 -31.01 34.97
C GLY A 141 -43.24 -29.69 35.44
N GLY A 142 -44.40 -29.34 34.88
CA GLY A 142 -45.19 -28.21 35.36
C GLY A 142 -45.89 -28.55 36.67
N GLN A 143 -45.99 -27.59 37.57
CA GLN A 143 -46.59 -27.82 38.88
C GLN A 143 -48.12 -27.67 38.84
N ASP A 144 -48.77 -28.41 39.74
CA ASP A 144 -50.18 -28.28 40.11
C ASP A 144 -50.33 -27.34 41.33
N ASP A 145 -51.49 -26.72 41.48
CA ASP A 145 -51.73 -25.63 42.45
C ASP A 145 -52.19 -26.13 43.82
N ASP A 146 -51.25 -26.41 44.71
CA ASP A 146 -51.56 -26.72 46.12
C ASP A 146 -51.79 -25.46 46.99
N ASN A 147 -51.61 -24.22 46.48
CA ASN A 147 -51.52 -23.03 47.35
C ASN A 147 -52.08 -21.70 46.81
N ALA A 148 -53.13 -21.75 45.99
CA ALA A 148 -53.96 -20.62 45.56
C ALA A 148 -53.28 -19.55 44.67
N ASN A 149 -52.15 -19.88 44.02
CA ASN A 149 -51.40 -18.95 43.16
C ASN A 149 -51.34 -19.38 41.67
N GLY A 150 -52.01 -20.48 41.30
CA GLY A 150 -51.99 -21.06 39.95
C GLY A 150 -50.76 -21.93 39.66
N GLY A 151 -50.87 -22.83 38.68
CA GLY A 151 -49.80 -23.77 38.32
C GLY A 151 -48.59 -23.08 37.68
N THR A 152 -47.39 -23.41 38.16
CA THR A 152 -46.13 -22.85 37.61
C THR A 152 -45.64 -23.71 36.45
N GLY A 153 -45.12 -23.06 35.41
CA GLY A 153 -44.48 -23.77 34.31
C GLY A 153 -43.17 -24.45 34.74
N GLY A 154 -42.93 -25.67 34.25
CA GLY A 154 -41.70 -26.39 34.52
C GLY A 154 -40.49 -25.71 33.88
N ALA A 155 -39.35 -25.70 34.56
CA ALA A 155 -38.11 -25.15 34.01
C ALA A 155 -37.56 -26.03 32.87
N GLY A 156 -36.92 -25.42 31.88
CA GLY A 156 -36.26 -26.16 30.81
C GLY A 156 -35.02 -26.94 31.28
N GLY A 157 -34.67 -27.98 30.52
CA GLY A 157 -33.52 -28.84 30.81
C GLY A 157 -32.16 -28.20 30.51
N SER A 158 -31.09 -28.69 31.13
CA SER A 158 -29.72 -28.20 30.88
C SER A 158 -29.10 -28.78 29.61
N ALA A 159 -28.05 -28.15 29.08
CA ALA A 159 -27.30 -28.59 27.91
C ALA A 159 -25.79 -28.33 28.11
N ILE A 160 -24.95 -29.37 28.03
CA ILE A 160 -23.51 -29.27 28.31
C ILE A 160 -22.72 -30.23 27.40
N GLY A 161 -21.55 -29.77 26.93
CA GLY A 161 -20.48 -30.60 26.37
C GLY A 161 -20.34 -30.56 24.86
N GLY A 162 -21.24 -29.90 24.13
CA GLY A 162 -21.14 -29.73 22.68
C GLY A 162 -20.52 -28.41 22.25
N ASP A 163 -20.41 -28.24 20.94
CA ASP A 163 -20.02 -26.97 20.31
C ASP A 163 -21.21 -25.99 20.37
N ILE A 164 -22.42 -26.53 20.27
CA ILE A 164 -23.68 -25.83 20.52
C ILE A 164 -24.34 -26.42 21.77
N ASN A 165 -24.71 -25.56 22.71
CA ASN A 165 -25.41 -25.94 23.94
C ASN A 165 -26.59 -24.99 24.16
N ILE A 166 -27.81 -25.50 24.06
CA ILE A 166 -29.04 -24.70 24.22
C ILE A 166 -29.88 -25.32 25.33
N ALA A 167 -30.05 -24.58 26.42
CA ALA A 167 -30.95 -24.99 27.49
C ALA A 167 -32.39 -25.05 26.97
N GLY A 168 -33.19 -25.95 27.55
CA GLY A 168 -34.61 -26.03 27.25
C GLY A 168 -35.33 -24.76 27.68
N PHE A 169 -36.51 -24.55 27.12
CA PHE A 169 -37.37 -23.44 27.47
C PHE A 169 -38.31 -23.82 28.61
N SER A 170 -38.68 -22.86 29.45
CA SER A 170 -39.65 -23.08 30.53
C SER A 170 -41.07 -23.13 29.98
N GLY A 171 -41.91 -23.99 30.57
CA GLY A 171 -43.32 -24.08 30.27
C GLY A 171 -44.08 -22.82 30.66
N GLY A 172 -45.27 -22.64 30.08
CA GLY A 172 -46.16 -21.55 30.47
C GLY A 172 -46.83 -21.84 31.81
N SER A 173 -46.85 -20.85 32.70
CA SER A 173 -47.67 -20.88 33.92
C SER A 173 -49.15 -20.67 33.61
N ALA A 174 -50.01 -21.13 34.50
CA ALA A 174 -51.46 -20.90 34.44
C ALA A 174 -51.93 -20.16 35.70
N GLN A 175 -52.92 -19.27 35.56
CA GLN A 175 -53.46 -18.44 36.64
C GLN A 175 -54.91 -18.85 36.94
N ILE A 176 -55.34 -18.70 38.20
CA ILE A 176 -56.75 -18.88 38.58
C ILE A 176 -57.61 -17.84 37.84
N GLY A 177 -58.69 -18.27 37.18
CA GLY A 177 -59.52 -17.39 36.35
C GLY A 177 -59.09 -17.29 34.89
N ALA A 178 -58.02 -17.95 34.47
CA ALA A 178 -57.59 -17.99 33.07
C ALA A 178 -58.54 -18.82 32.19
N THR A 179 -58.60 -18.52 30.89
CA THR A 179 -59.38 -19.28 29.90
C THR A 179 -58.60 -20.43 29.24
N THR A 180 -57.29 -20.57 29.57
CA THR A 180 -56.37 -21.56 29.00
C THR A 180 -55.40 -22.09 30.05
N SER A 181 -55.05 -23.37 29.97
CA SER A 181 -53.98 -23.97 30.78
C SER A 181 -52.58 -23.52 30.33
N GLY A 182 -51.55 -23.89 31.10
CA GLY A 182 -50.16 -23.61 30.75
C GLY A 182 -49.72 -24.30 29.45
N ARG A 183 -49.15 -23.55 28.50
CA ARG A 183 -48.58 -24.12 27.27
C ARG A 183 -47.33 -24.93 27.58
N GLY A 184 -47.15 -26.06 26.91
CA GLY A 184 -45.86 -26.75 26.88
C GLY A 184 -44.82 -25.89 26.17
N ALA A 185 -43.63 -25.80 26.75
CA ALA A 185 -42.43 -25.31 26.10
C ALA A 185 -42.04 -26.12 24.86
N ARG A 186 -41.62 -25.39 23.83
CA ARG A 186 -41.00 -25.92 22.59
C ARG A 186 -39.59 -26.40 22.89
N ALA A 187 -39.10 -27.43 22.21
CA ALA A 187 -37.71 -27.85 22.35
C ALA A 187 -36.82 -27.15 21.32
N PRO A 188 -35.57 -26.79 21.66
CA PRO A 188 -34.62 -26.25 20.69
C PRO A 188 -34.37 -27.27 19.56
N PHE A 189 -34.65 -26.87 18.31
CA PHE A 189 -34.57 -27.73 17.11
C PHE A 189 -35.33 -29.06 17.20
N GLY A 190 -36.19 -29.19 18.21
CA GLY A 190 -36.91 -30.40 18.55
C GLY A 190 -38.42 -30.16 18.52
N GLY A 191 -38.88 -29.08 17.87
CA GLY A 191 -40.29 -28.82 17.54
C GLY A 191 -41.20 -28.30 18.67
N HIS A 192 -42.51 -28.38 18.43
CA HIS A 192 -43.54 -27.71 19.23
C HIS A 192 -43.81 -28.45 20.56
N GLY A 193 -43.93 -27.69 21.65
CA GLY A 193 -44.55 -28.17 22.88
C GLY A 193 -46.06 -28.35 22.73
N GLY A 194 -46.67 -29.04 23.70
CA GLY A 194 -48.12 -29.18 23.79
C GLY A 194 -48.81 -27.83 23.80
N ALA A 195 -49.81 -27.63 22.94
CA ALA A 195 -50.62 -26.41 22.95
C ALA A 195 -51.39 -26.29 24.27
N SER A 196 -51.70 -25.08 24.71
CA SER A 196 -52.63 -24.88 25.85
C SER A 196 -54.03 -25.31 25.43
N VAL A 197 -54.82 -25.81 26.38
CA VAL A 197 -56.20 -26.21 26.12
C VAL A 197 -57.22 -25.13 26.55
N SER A 198 -58.30 -25.02 25.77
CA SER A 198 -59.59 -24.36 26.07
C SER A 198 -60.68 -25.24 25.44
N PRO A 199 -61.85 -25.56 26.04
CA PRO A 199 -62.54 -25.03 27.24
C PRO A 199 -62.26 -25.84 28.54
N PRO A 200 -62.93 -25.55 29.68
CA PRO A 200 -62.98 -26.41 30.87
C PRO A 200 -63.11 -27.92 30.59
N ASP A 201 -62.55 -28.74 31.50
CA ASP A 201 -62.47 -30.21 31.49
C ASP A 201 -61.72 -30.81 30.29
N ALA A 202 -60.60 -30.20 29.90
CA ALA A 202 -59.76 -30.65 28.80
C ALA A 202 -58.40 -31.20 29.28
N ALA A 203 -58.05 -32.42 28.85
CA ALA A 203 -56.74 -33.01 29.08
C ALA A 203 -55.67 -32.27 28.27
N GLY A 204 -54.49 -32.08 28.86
CA GLY A 204 -53.37 -31.41 28.22
C GLY A 204 -52.87 -32.17 26.98
N PHE A 205 -52.34 -31.42 26.01
CA PHE A 205 -51.74 -32.00 24.81
C PHE A 205 -50.31 -32.49 25.11
N PRO A 206 -49.93 -33.70 24.66
CA PRO A 206 -48.57 -34.18 24.80
C PRO A 206 -47.60 -33.37 23.95
N GLY A 207 -46.30 -33.46 24.25
CA GLY A 207 -45.24 -33.04 23.34
C GLY A 207 -45.21 -33.93 22.09
N TRP A 208 -45.00 -33.35 20.91
CA TRP A 208 -45.11 -34.07 19.63
C TRP A 208 -43.76 -34.43 19.01
N THR A 209 -42.69 -33.84 19.50
CA THR A 209 -41.37 -33.84 18.87
C THR A 209 -40.28 -33.94 19.96
N PRO A 210 -39.05 -34.39 19.61
CA PRO A 210 -38.03 -34.74 20.61
C PRO A 210 -37.77 -33.63 21.63
N GLY A 211 -37.89 -33.95 22.92
CA GLY A 211 -37.71 -33.01 24.02
C GLY A 211 -38.83 -31.98 24.21
N GLY A 212 -39.85 -31.96 23.35
CA GLY A 212 -41.03 -31.11 23.52
C GLY A 212 -41.80 -31.48 24.79
N SER A 213 -42.33 -30.49 25.49
CA SER A 213 -43.03 -30.72 26.76
C SER A 213 -44.55 -30.81 26.59
N GLY A 214 -45.23 -31.37 27.58
CA GLY A 214 -46.70 -31.41 27.61
C GLY A 214 -47.32 -30.13 28.16
N SER A 215 -48.55 -29.81 27.74
CA SER A 215 -49.31 -28.70 28.32
C SER A 215 -49.99 -29.10 29.63
N GLY A 216 -50.37 -28.12 30.46
CA GLY A 216 -51.18 -28.40 31.65
C GLY A 216 -52.61 -28.80 31.30
N GLY A 217 -53.30 -29.46 32.24
CA GLY A 217 -54.74 -29.74 32.19
C GLY A 217 -55.60 -28.52 32.60
N ALA A 218 -56.88 -28.52 32.23
CA ALA A 218 -57.82 -27.45 32.58
C ALA A 218 -59.14 -28.01 33.15
N ARG A 219 -59.56 -27.54 34.34
CA ARG A 219 -60.85 -27.85 34.99
C ARG A 219 -61.97 -26.89 34.66
N ASP A 220 -62.09 -25.78 35.39
CA ASP A 220 -63.13 -24.74 35.26
C ASP A 220 -62.49 -23.36 35.48
N SER A 221 -63.09 -22.32 34.93
CA SER A 221 -62.78 -20.90 35.11
C SER A 221 -62.64 -20.46 36.57
N THR A 222 -63.19 -21.21 37.53
CA THR A 222 -63.07 -20.94 38.97
C THR A 222 -62.08 -21.85 39.70
N ALA A 223 -61.46 -22.80 39.01
CA ALA A 223 -60.54 -23.79 39.57
C ALA A 223 -59.09 -23.56 39.08
N PRO A 224 -58.10 -24.09 39.80
CA PRO A 224 -56.71 -24.03 39.35
C PRO A 224 -56.48 -24.80 38.04
N MET A 225 -55.54 -24.32 37.23
CA MET A 225 -55.08 -24.96 36.00
C MET A 225 -53.62 -25.37 36.14
N GLY A 226 -53.25 -26.49 35.52
CA GLY A 226 -51.89 -27.00 35.55
C GLY A 226 -50.93 -26.13 34.73
N GLY A 227 -49.70 -26.01 35.21
CA GLY A 227 -48.60 -25.45 34.44
C GLY A 227 -48.16 -26.38 33.31
N GLY A 228 -47.66 -25.81 32.21
CA GLY A 228 -47.01 -26.60 31.16
C GLY A 228 -45.64 -27.09 31.59
N GLY A 229 -45.18 -28.23 31.07
CA GLY A 229 -43.82 -28.72 31.33
C GLY A 229 -42.75 -27.86 30.66
N GLY A 230 -41.52 -27.95 31.16
CA GLY A 230 -40.34 -27.40 30.50
C GLY A 230 -39.80 -28.34 29.43
N SER A 231 -39.18 -27.81 28.36
CA SER A 231 -38.61 -28.66 27.31
C SER A 231 -37.28 -29.26 27.73
N GLY A 232 -36.86 -30.34 27.09
CA GLY A 232 -35.48 -30.83 27.20
C GLY A 232 -34.47 -29.84 26.63
N GLY A 233 -33.22 -29.94 27.10
CA GLY A 233 -32.09 -29.22 26.51
C GLY A 233 -31.62 -29.87 25.20
N TYR A 234 -30.82 -29.13 24.43
CA TYR A 234 -30.23 -29.56 23.17
C TYR A 234 -28.73 -29.33 23.16
N VAL A 235 -27.98 -30.33 22.70
CA VAL A 235 -26.54 -30.25 22.49
C VAL A 235 -26.22 -30.79 21.11
N GLU A 236 -25.34 -30.09 20.40
CA GLU A 236 -24.73 -30.59 19.16
C GLU A 236 -23.21 -30.51 19.23
N ARG A 237 -22.55 -31.54 18.70
CA ARG A 237 -21.09 -31.56 18.56
C ARG A 237 -20.69 -32.17 17.23
N THR A 238 -19.70 -31.54 16.61
CA THR A 238 -18.98 -32.07 15.45
C THR A 238 -17.71 -32.75 15.93
N TYR A 239 -17.52 -34.01 15.54
CA TYR A 239 -16.32 -34.78 15.83
C TYR A 239 -15.45 -34.88 14.58
N SER A 240 -14.21 -34.40 14.70
CA SER A 240 -13.16 -34.48 13.67
C SER A 240 -12.70 -35.92 13.45
N VAL A 241 -12.08 -36.19 12.31
CA VAL A 241 -11.59 -37.55 11.99
C VAL A 241 -10.62 -38.03 13.06
N GLY A 242 -10.98 -39.15 13.70
CA GLY A 242 -10.13 -39.80 14.71
C GLY A 242 -10.34 -39.32 16.15
N GLU A 243 -11.19 -38.31 16.38
CA GLU A 243 -11.55 -37.88 17.74
C GLU A 243 -12.37 -38.97 18.47
N LEU A 244 -13.27 -39.64 17.74
CA LEU A 244 -13.89 -40.88 18.15
C LEU A 244 -13.14 -42.07 17.53
N THR A 245 -12.58 -42.94 18.35
CA THR A 245 -11.83 -44.11 17.90
C THR A 245 -12.74 -45.07 17.12
N SER A 246 -12.40 -45.36 15.86
CA SER A 246 -13.13 -46.34 15.03
C SER A 246 -13.18 -47.71 15.70
N GLY A 247 -14.36 -48.36 15.66
CA GLY A 247 -14.63 -49.64 16.30
C GLY A 247 -14.92 -49.55 17.81
N SER A 248 -14.77 -48.37 18.44
CA SER A 248 -15.17 -48.18 19.84
C SER A 248 -16.69 -48.15 19.99
N ASN A 249 -17.18 -48.57 21.16
CA ASN A 249 -18.59 -48.60 21.50
C ASN A 249 -18.92 -47.47 22.47
N ILE A 250 -19.81 -46.56 22.06
CA ILE A 250 -20.29 -45.44 22.85
C ILE A 250 -21.66 -45.80 23.41
N SER A 251 -21.83 -45.70 24.73
CA SER A 251 -23.14 -45.85 25.37
C SER A 251 -24.00 -44.63 25.10
N VAL A 252 -25.23 -44.85 24.64
CA VAL A 252 -26.21 -43.81 24.34
C VAL A 252 -27.36 -43.94 25.32
N THR A 253 -27.63 -42.87 26.07
CA THR A 253 -28.81 -42.78 26.95
C THR A 253 -29.80 -41.83 26.33
N VAL A 254 -31.06 -42.24 26.25
CA VAL A 254 -32.16 -41.39 25.77
C VAL A 254 -33.11 -41.16 26.93
N GLY A 255 -33.32 -39.90 27.26
CA GLY A 255 -34.21 -39.48 28.33
C GLY A 255 -35.67 -39.78 27.98
N SER A 256 -36.40 -40.38 28.92
CA SER A 256 -37.85 -40.53 28.79
C SER A 256 -38.56 -39.18 28.79
N GLY A 257 -39.75 -39.12 28.19
CA GLY A 257 -40.64 -37.99 28.42
C GLY A 257 -41.16 -38.02 29.86
N GLY A 258 -41.40 -36.84 30.43
CA GLY A 258 -42.05 -36.70 31.72
C GLY A 258 -43.49 -37.21 31.67
N SER A 259 -43.92 -37.91 32.71
CA SER A 259 -45.32 -38.36 32.83
C SER A 259 -46.27 -37.18 32.92
N SER A 260 -47.48 -37.33 32.37
CA SER A 260 -48.57 -36.38 32.63
C SER A 260 -48.91 -36.35 34.11
N GLY A 261 -49.17 -35.18 34.68
CA GLY A 261 -49.76 -35.05 36.00
C GLY A 261 -51.13 -35.72 36.08
N GLU A 262 -51.41 -36.44 37.17
CA GLU A 262 -52.66 -37.18 37.37
C GLU A 262 -53.84 -36.25 37.70
N GLY A 263 -54.94 -36.37 36.96
CA GLY A 263 -56.15 -35.61 37.27
C GLY A 263 -56.89 -36.22 38.47
N GLY A 264 -57.05 -35.48 39.56
CA GLY A 264 -57.74 -35.98 40.75
C GLY A 264 -59.23 -36.31 40.50
N ARG A 265 -59.88 -35.72 39.47
CA ARG A 265 -61.27 -36.01 39.07
C ARG A 265 -61.62 -35.90 37.57
N THR A 266 -61.03 -35.05 36.72
CA THR A 266 -61.46 -34.93 35.29
C THR A 266 -60.41 -34.58 34.21
N SER A 267 -59.27 -33.94 34.48
CA SER A 267 -58.29 -33.61 33.41
C SER A 267 -56.82 -33.85 33.77
N THR A 268 -56.16 -34.72 33.01
CA THR A 268 -54.72 -34.99 33.13
C THR A 268 -53.91 -33.92 32.39
N GLY A 269 -52.68 -33.66 32.83
CA GLY A 269 -51.72 -32.91 32.03
C GLY A 269 -51.33 -33.68 30.75
N GLY A 270 -50.61 -33.02 29.85
CA GLY A 270 -49.97 -33.65 28.70
C GLY A 270 -48.65 -34.30 29.11
N ALA A 271 -48.34 -35.49 28.58
CA ALA A 271 -47.03 -36.09 28.78
C ALA A 271 -45.96 -35.34 27.96
N GLY A 272 -44.74 -35.25 28.49
CA GLY A 272 -43.59 -34.77 27.74
C GLY A 272 -43.18 -35.79 26.67
N ALA A 273 -42.58 -35.31 25.58
CA ALA A 273 -41.96 -36.17 24.58
C ALA A 273 -40.61 -36.68 25.09
N ARG A 274 -40.22 -37.88 24.63
CA ARG A 274 -38.87 -38.42 24.86
C ARG A 274 -37.80 -37.55 24.21
N GLY A 275 -36.59 -37.63 24.73
CA GLY A 275 -35.40 -37.15 24.04
C GLY A 275 -35.07 -38.05 22.84
N GLU A 276 -34.10 -37.63 22.04
CA GLU A 276 -33.51 -38.44 20.97
C GLU A 276 -32.02 -38.12 20.81
N VAL A 277 -31.27 -39.01 20.14
CA VAL A 277 -29.88 -38.77 19.73
C VAL A 277 -29.77 -39.08 18.25
N HIS A 278 -29.40 -38.08 17.46
CA HIS A 278 -29.23 -38.21 16.01
C HIS A 278 -27.74 -38.13 15.70
N ILE A 279 -27.26 -39.05 14.85
CA ILE A 279 -25.86 -39.14 14.45
C ILE A 279 -25.82 -39.10 12.94
N PHE A 280 -25.08 -38.14 12.40
CA PHE A 280 -24.91 -37.91 10.99
C PHE A 280 -23.45 -38.13 10.60
N SER A 281 -23.22 -38.66 9.40
CA SER A 281 -21.93 -38.60 8.74
C SER A 281 -22.00 -37.56 7.64
N CYS A 282 -21.07 -36.62 7.68
CA CYS A 282 -21.07 -35.49 6.76
C CYS A 282 -19.71 -35.33 6.10
N VAL A 283 -19.70 -34.69 4.93
CA VAL A 283 -18.46 -34.36 4.22
C VAL A 283 -17.94 -33.05 4.79
N ALA A 284 -16.66 -33.02 5.15
CA ALA A 284 -16.01 -31.81 5.65
C ALA A 284 -15.50 -30.94 4.49
N SER A 285 -15.56 -29.61 4.65
CA SER A 285 -15.00 -28.67 3.68
C SER A 285 -13.49 -28.87 3.53
N PRO A 286 -12.95 -28.95 2.30
CA PRO A 286 -11.52 -29.11 2.08
C PRO A 286 -10.76 -27.87 2.58
N PRO A 287 -9.56 -28.03 3.18
CA PRO A 287 -8.77 -26.89 3.61
C PRO A 287 -8.27 -26.07 2.42
N VAL A 288 -8.19 -24.76 2.61
CA VAL A 288 -7.58 -23.81 1.65
C VAL A 288 -6.38 -23.15 2.32
N VAL A 289 -5.33 -22.86 1.56
CA VAL A 289 -4.16 -22.14 2.03
C VAL A 289 -3.66 -21.20 0.93
N ASP A 290 -3.27 -20.00 1.32
CA ASP A 290 -2.65 -18.97 0.47
C ASP A 290 -1.36 -18.51 1.14
N LEU A 291 -0.21 -18.76 0.51
CA LEU A 291 1.12 -18.44 0.98
C LEU A 291 1.80 -17.49 0.01
N VAL A 292 2.13 -16.29 0.49
CA VAL A 292 2.78 -15.23 -0.29
C VAL A 292 4.14 -14.86 0.29
N ALA A 293 5.05 -14.41 -0.57
CA ALA A 293 6.35 -13.86 -0.20
C ALA A 293 6.46 -12.41 -0.69
N THR A 294 6.91 -11.50 0.17
CA THR A 294 7.05 -10.08 -0.17
C THR A 294 8.32 -9.51 0.45
N PRO A 295 9.30 -9.08 -0.37
CA PRO A 295 9.37 -9.21 -1.84
C PRO A 295 9.59 -10.67 -2.31
N GLY A 296 9.20 -10.99 -3.54
CA GLY A 296 9.40 -12.33 -4.15
C GLY A 296 10.83 -12.57 -4.67
N THR A 297 11.65 -11.52 -4.78
CA THR A 297 13.07 -11.60 -5.14
C THR A 297 13.85 -10.67 -4.22
N ILE A 298 15.02 -11.13 -3.76
CA ILE A 298 15.90 -10.39 -2.86
C ILE A 298 17.35 -10.48 -3.34
N ILE A 299 18.15 -9.48 -2.97
CA ILE A 299 19.61 -9.56 -3.07
C ILE A 299 20.12 -10.42 -1.91
N ARG A 300 21.14 -11.25 -2.13
CA ARG A 300 21.75 -12.09 -1.10
C ARG A 300 22.10 -11.26 0.15
N GLY A 301 21.65 -11.70 1.32
CA GLY A 301 21.84 -10.98 2.58
C GLY A 301 20.64 -10.14 3.01
N GLN A 302 19.72 -9.83 2.10
CA GLN A 302 18.43 -9.24 2.45
C GLN A 302 17.43 -10.29 2.98
N SER A 303 16.20 -9.85 3.24
CA SER A 303 15.14 -10.69 3.79
C SER A 303 13.84 -10.53 3.02
N SER A 304 13.03 -11.59 3.00
CA SER A 304 11.66 -11.60 2.50
C SER A 304 10.69 -11.95 3.63
N GLN A 305 9.48 -11.38 3.60
CA GLN A 305 8.41 -11.68 4.53
C GLN A 305 7.48 -12.72 3.90
N LEU A 306 7.42 -13.92 4.47
CA LEU A 306 6.39 -14.91 4.13
C LEU A 306 5.13 -14.60 4.94
N SER A 307 3.96 -14.56 4.31
CA SER A 307 2.68 -14.42 4.99
C SER A 307 1.68 -15.44 4.46
N TRP A 308 0.83 -15.98 5.32
CA TRP A 308 -0.16 -16.97 4.91
C TRP A 308 -1.46 -16.88 5.67
N THR A 309 -2.51 -17.32 4.98
CA THR A 309 -3.85 -17.55 5.55
C THR A 309 -4.33 -18.94 5.18
N SER A 310 -5.18 -19.53 6.03
CA SER A 310 -5.83 -20.80 5.73
C SER A 310 -7.24 -20.85 6.30
N GLU A 311 -8.11 -21.59 5.61
CA GLU A 311 -9.51 -21.83 5.97
C GLU A 311 -9.76 -23.33 6.07
N HIS A 312 -10.66 -23.74 6.98
CA HIS A 312 -10.98 -25.14 7.28
C HIS A 312 -9.75 -26.04 7.60
N ALA A 313 -8.61 -25.44 7.96
CA ALA A 313 -7.41 -26.13 8.39
C ALA A 313 -7.30 -26.13 9.93
N THR A 314 -6.86 -27.25 10.50
CA THR A 314 -6.59 -27.41 11.94
C THR A 314 -5.10 -27.36 12.26
N SER A 315 -4.24 -27.65 11.27
CA SER A 315 -2.79 -27.59 11.43
C SER A 315 -2.09 -27.27 10.11
N CYS A 316 -0.96 -26.57 10.19
CA CYS A 316 -0.11 -26.31 9.03
C CYS A 316 1.34 -26.69 9.35
N LEU A 317 2.01 -27.35 8.39
CA LEU A 317 3.37 -27.83 8.49
C LEU A 317 4.21 -27.24 7.35
N ALA A 318 5.24 -26.48 7.73
CA ALA A 318 6.19 -25.89 6.79
C ALA A 318 7.22 -26.93 6.30
N SER A 319 7.62 -26.81 5.04
CA SER A 319 8.67 -27.62 4.40
C SER A 319 9.39 -26.85 3.28
N GLY A 320 10.55 -27.34 2.83
CA GLY A 320 11.42 -26.63 1.88
C GLY A 320 12.44 -25.74 2.60
N GLY A 321 12.43 -24.44 2.31
CA GLY A 321 13.32 -23.43 2.93
C GLY A 321 13.09 -23.12 4.40
N TRP A 322 12.13 -23.78 5.01
CA TRP A 322 11.68 -23.59 6.39
C TRP A 322 11.04 -24.89 6.89
N SER A 323 10.81 -24.97 8.21
CA SER A 323 10.30 -26.17 8.84
C SER A 323 9.47 -25.88 10.09
N GLY A 324 8.84 -26.93 10.59
CA GLY A 324 8.08 -26.92 11.84
C GLY A 324 6.60 -26.60 11.66
N SER A 325 5.85 -26.80 12.74
CA SER A 325 4.43 -26.43 12.80
C SER A 325 4.27 -24.92 12.74
N LYS A 326 3.27 -24.46 11.98
CA LYS A 326 2.89 -23.05 11.83
C LYS A 326 1.45 -22.85 12.28
N PRO A 327 1.12 -21.67 12.84
CA PRO A 327 -0.27 -21.29 13.05
C PRO A 327 -1.03 -21.26 11.72
N ILE A 328 -2.35 -21.45 11.76
CA ILE A 328 -3.24 -21.44 10.58
C ILE A 328 -3.28 -20.07 9.87
N VAL A 329 -2.92 -18.99 10.57
CA VAL A 329 -2.69 -17.67 10.01
C VAL A 329 -1.41 -17.13 10.62
N GLY A 330 -0.52 -16.57 9.80
CA GLY A 330 0.75 -16.06 10.31
C GLY A 330 1.64 -15.39 9.29
N SER A 331 2.78 -14.93 9.78
CA SER A 331 3.83 -14.32 8.98
C SER A 331 5.20 -14.65 9.59
N GLN A 332 6.21 -14.85 8.73
CA GLN A 332 7.58 -15.16 9.15
C GLN A 332 8.61 -14.55 8.18
N GLN A 333 9.60 -13.84 8.73
CA GLN A 333 10.72 -13.32 7.96
C GLN A 333 11.73 -14.43 7.67
N VAL A 334 12.28 -14.44 6.46
CA VAL A 334 13.30 -15.38 5.99
C VAL A 334 14.42 -14.65 5.25
N SER A 335 15.65 -15.16 5.36
CA SER A 335 16.84 -14.61 4.68
C SER A 335 17.61 -15.72 3.95
N PRO A 336 17.04 -16.28 2.86
CA PRO A 336 17.71 -17.33 2.10
C PRO A 336 18.99 -16.80 1.42
N VAL A 337 20.02 -17.64 1.36
CA VAL A 337 21.31 -17.33 0.69
C VAL A 337 21.36 -17.76 -0.78
N ALA A 338 20.38 -18.54 -1.21
CA ALA A 338 20.17 -19.01 -2.58
C ALA A 338 18.66 -19.11 -2.85
N THR A 339 18.26 -19.09 -4.12
CA THR A 339 16.84 -19.21 -4.52
C THR A 339 16.21 -20.42 -3.84
N THR A 340 15.20 -20.16 -3.01
CA THR A 340 14.65 -21.16 -2.09
C THR A 340 13.12 -21.19 -2.20
N THR A 341 12.57 -22.41 -2.26
CA THR A 341 11.12 -22.63 -2.27
C THR A 341 10.62 -22.96 -0.87
N TYR A 342 9.56 -22.29 -0.46
CA TYR A 342 8.88 -22.42 0.81
C TYR A 342 7.51 -23.02 0.56
N SER A 343 7.23 -24.17 1.16
CA SER A 343 5.94 -24.86 1.03
C SER A 343 5.24 -24.95 2.38
N LEU A 344 3.92 -24.76 2.38
CA LEU A 344 3.07 -24.90 3.55
C LEU A 344 1.99 -25.94 3.26
N ARG A 345 2.03 -27.06 3.99
CA ARG A 345 0.97 -28.07 3.95
C ARG A 345 -0.02 -27.77 5.06
N CYS A 346 -1.25 -27.44 4.73
CA CYS A 346 -2.32 -27.32 5.72
C CYS A 346 -3.25 -28.54 5.67
N THR A 347 -3.69 -29.00 6.83
CA THR A 347 -4.53 -30.19 7.00
C THR A 347 -5.74 -29.83 7.84
N GLY A 348 -6.91 -30.34 7.43
CA GLY A 348 -8.18 -30.22 8.14
C GLY A 348 -9.03 -31.47 7.92
N ASP A 349 -10.25 -31.47 8.44
CA ASP A 349 -11.13 -32.64 8.35
C ASP A 349 -11.54 -32.98 6.91
N GLY A 350 -11.51 -32.00 6.00
CA GLY A 350 -11.75 -32.21 4.56
C GLY A 350 -10.53 -32.67 3.76
N GLY A 351 -9.38 -32.92 4.41
CA GLY A 351 -8.17 -33.44 3.77
C GLY A 351 -6.93 -32.55 3.97
N SER A 352 -6.04 -32.52 2.99
CA SER A 352 -4.81 -31.72 3.06
C SER A 352 -4.53 -31.04 1.72
N VAL A 353 -4.11 -29.78 1.80
CA VAL A 353 -3.68 -28.94 0.69
C VAL A 353 -2.24 -28.48 0.92
N ILE A 354 -1.54 -28.17 -0.16
CA ILE A 354 -0.20 -27.57 -0.11
C ILE A 354 -0.22 -26.34 -1.00
N ASP A 355 0.37 -25.27 -0.51
CA ASP A 355 0.77 -24.13 -1.34
C ASP A 355 2.28 -23.87 -1.20
N SER A 356 2.88 -23.27 -2.22
CA SER A 356 4.32 -23.02 -2.27
C SER A 356 4.65 -21.71 -2.97
N VAL A 357 5.60 -20.98 -2.38
CA VAL A 357 6.17 -19.75 -2.94
C VAL A 357 7.68 -19.87 -3.04
N THR A 358 8.26 -19.33 -4.12
CA THR A 358 9.71 -19.30 -4.32
C THR A 358 10.22 -17.88 -4.11
N VAL A 359 11.20 -17.73 -3.22
CA VAL A 359 11.96 -16.48 -3.07
C VAL A 359 13.21 -16.60 -3.92
N GLY A 360 13.27 -15.79 -4.99
CA GLY A 360 14.46 -15.64 -5.82
C GLY A 360 15.57 -14.93 -5.05
N VAL A 361 16.80 -15.43 -5.15
CA VAL A 361 17.98 -14.75 -4.59
C VAL A 361 18.94 -14.41 -5.73
N GLN A 362 19.17 -13.13 -5.94
CA GLN A 362 20.19 -12.63 -6.84
C GLN A 362 21.49 -12.36 -6.08
N PRO A 363 22.66 -12.52 -6.73
CA PRO A 363 23.90 -11.99 -6.18
C PRO A 363 23.80 -10.46 -6.00
N PRO A 364 24.58 -9.87 -5.09
CA PRO A 364 24.83 -8.43 -5.08
C PRO A 364 25.49 -7.98 -6.38
N ALA A 365 25.24 -6.73 -6.78
CA ALA A 365 25.66 -6.12 -8.05
C ALA A 365 27.14 -6.44 -8.38
N CYS A 366 28.04 -6.16 -7.44
CA CYS A 366 29.48 -6.44 -7.51
C CYS A 366 29.91 -7.93 -7.58
N SER A 367 28.99 -8.84 -7.87
CA SER A 367 29.23 -10.29 -7.97
C SER A 367 28.21 -11.03 -8.85
N ASP A 368 27.42 -10.32 -9.66
CA ASP A 368 26.38 -10.90 -10.49
C ASP A 368 26.76 -11.09 -11.97
N ASN A 369 27.97 -10.67 -12.36
CA ASN A 369 28.55 -10.71 -13.71
C ASN A 369 27.79 -9.86 -14.73
N VAL A 370 27.11 -8.81 -14.28
CA VAL A 370 26.41 -7.84 -15.10
C VAL A 370 26.90 -6.46 -14.73
N ASP A 371 27.32 -5.69 -15.72
CA ASP A 371 27.56 -4.24 -15.62
C ASP A 371 26.23 -3.53 -15.27
N ASN A 372 26.06 -3.14 -14.01
CA ASN A 372 24.83 -2.63 -13.42
C ASN A 372 24.68 -1.10 -13.53
N ASP A 373 25.76 -0.35 -13.75
CA ASP A 373 25.77 1.10 -13.93
C ASP A 373 26.11 1.55 -15.37
N GLY A 374 26.70 0.67 -16.18
CA GLY A 374 26.91 0.87 -17.62
C GLY A 374 28.29 1.44 -17.98
N ASP A 375 29.25 1.40 -17.06
CA ASP A 375 30.60 1.96 -17.23
C ASP A 375 31.58 1.00 -17.96
N LEU A 376 31.10 -0.19 -18.37
CA LEU A 376 31.87 -1.29 -18.99
C LEU A 376 32.79 -2.07 -18.04
N SER A 377 32.82 -1.71 -16.77
CA SER A 377 33.39 -2.50 -15.69
C SER A 377 32.36 -3.52 -15.20
N ILE A 378 32.84 -4.56 -14.49
CA ILE A 378 31.97 -5.63 -13.99
C ILE A 378 32.52 -6.16 -12.65
N ASP A 379 31.64 -6.32 -11.67
CA ASP A 379 31.86 -7.01 -10.40
C ASP A 379 33.05 -6.48 -9.58
N GLY A 380 33.83 -7.37 -8.94
CA GLY A 380 34.96 -6.96 -8.10
C GLY A 380 36.15 -6.32 -8.85
N GLY A 381 36.06 -6.15 -10.17
CA GLY A 381 36.99 -5.35 -10.96
C GLY A 381 36.51 -3.92 -11.21
N ASP A 382 35.31 -3.61 -10.71
CA ASP A 382 34.57 -2.39 -10.97
C ASP A 382 34.93 -1.24 -9.99
N PRO A 383 35.25 -0.05 -10.52
CA PRO A 383 35.24 1.21 -9.77
C PRO A 383 33.93 1.39 -8.99
N GLY A 384 34.03 1.41 -7.65
CA GLY A 384 32.86 1.51 -6.77
C GLY A 384 32.41 0.20 -6.11
N CYS A 385 32.91 -0.94 -6.58
CA CYS A 385 32.82 -2.19 -5.83
C CYS A 385 33.82 -2.29 -4.67
N ALA A 386 33.42 -1.78 -3.49
CA ALA A 386 34.22 -1.90 -2.27
C ALA A 386 34.33 -3.35 -1.74
N SER A 387 33.36 -4.21 -2.06
CA SER A 387 33.40 -5.64 -1.75
C SER A 387 32.44 -6.46 -2.61
N PRO A 388 32.60 -7.79 -2.72
CA PRO A 388 31.66 -8.65 -3.47
C PRO A 388 30.24 -8.73 -2.88
N ASN A 389 29.98 -8.12 -1.72
CA ASN A 389 28.64 -8.03 -1.14
C ASN A 389 27.99 -6.67 -1.33
N ASP A 390 28.67 -5.73 -2.01
CA ASP A 390 28.11 -4.42 -2.29
C ASP A 390 26.93 -4.52 -3.27
N THR A 391 25.93 -3.68 -3.06
CA THR A 391 24.66 -3.71 -3.80
C THR A 391 24.61 -2.72 -4.95
N SER A 392 25.66 -1.93 -5.13
CA SER A 392 25.83 -0.95 -6.20
C SER A 392 27.24 -1.10 -6.77
N GLU A 393 27.37 -0.93 -8.08
CA GLU A 393 28.68 -0.83 -8.74
C GLU A 393 29.15 0.64 -8.72
N LEU A 394 28.24 1.62 -8.93
CA LEU A 394 28.52 3.06 -8.77
C LEU A 394 29.50 3.46 -7.67
N GLY A 395 30.57 4.10 -8.08
CA GLY A 395 31.62 4.66 -7.26
C GLY A 395 31.32 6.03 -6.66
N SER A 396 32.40 6.79 -6.51
CA SER A 396 32.40 8.12 -5.88
C SER A 396 33.40 9.07 -6.51
N THR A 397 34.03 8.62 -7.60
CA THR A 397 34.88 9.41 -8.48
C THR A 397 33.98 10.22 -9.40
N ALA A 398 34.43 11.39 -9.83
CA ALA A 398 33.60 12.30 -10.64
C ALA A 398 33.08 11.63 -11.91
N CYS A 399 33.82 10.69 -12.48
CA CYS A 399 33.44 9.97 -13.70
C CYS A 399 32.61 8.70 -13.49
N ASP A 400 32.15 8.43 -12.26
CA ASP A 400 31.36 7.25 -11.89
C ASP A 400 30.48 7.50 -10.65
N ASP A 401 29.99 8.74 -10.45
CA ASP A 401 29.13 9.09 -9.30
C ASP A 401 27.71 9.51 -9.67
N SER A 402 27.33 9.35 -10.95
CA SER A 402 26.03 9.72 -11.51
C SER A 402 25.73 11.21 -11.40
N VAL A 403 26.76 12.05 -11.33
CA VAL A 403 26.62 13.51 -11.26
C VAL A 403 27.46 14.15 -12.35
N ASP A 404 26.85 15.08 -13.09
CA ASP A 404 27.54 15.98 -14.01
C ASP A 404 28.37 17.01 -13.21
N ASN A 405 29.64 16.70 -12.91
CA ASN A 405 30.49 17.54 -12.06
C ASN A 405 31.02 18.76 -12.84
N ASP A 406 31.11 18.69 -14.17
CA ASP A 406 31.68 19.77 -15.01
C ASP A 406 30.62 20.71 -15.64
N GLY A 407 29.37 20.27 -15.67
CA GLY A 407 28.19 21.01 -16.12
C GLY A 407 27.97 21.00 -17.63
N ASP A 408 28.60 20.10 -18.39
CA ASP A 408 28.47 20.03 -19.85
C ASP A 408 27.22 19.27 -20.33
N GLY A 409 26.54 18.57 -19.41
CA GLY A 409 25.31 17.81 -19.64
C GLY A 409 25.49 16.34 -20.00
N LEU A 410 26.74 15.86 -20.05
CA LEU A 410 27.11 14.46 -19.89
C LEU A 410 27.31 14.20 -18.38
N VAL A 411 27.44 12.95 -17.95
CA VAL A 411 27.39 12.62 -16.52
C VAL A 411 28.58 11.79 -16.09
N ASP A 412 28.83 10.66 -16.75
CA ASP A 412 29.88 9.73 -16.37
C ASP A 412 30.45 9.02 -17.61
N TYR A 413 31.56 8.31 -17.41
CA TYR A 413 32.06 7.35 -18.40
C TYR A 413 30.99 6.30 -18.74
N PRO A 414 30.88 5.81 -20.00
CA PRO A 414 31.68 6.13 -21.19
C PRO A 414 31.07 7.24 -22.06
N ASP A 415 29.91 7.75 -21.68
CA ASP A 415 29.17 8.71 -22.49
C ASP A 415 29.74 10.12 -22.33
N ASP A 416 30.42 10.41 -21.21
CA ASP A 416 31.15 11.64 -20.94
C ASP A 416 32.54 11.67 -21.60
N LEU A 417 32.82 12.73 -22.35
CA LEU A 417 34.09 12.92 -23.06
C LEU A 417 35.21 13.50 -22.19
N GLY A 418 34.87 14.04 -21.02
CA GLY A 418 35.80 14.48 -19.98
C GLY A 418 36.42 13.31 -19.22
N CYS A 419 35.73 12.16 -19.23
CA CYS A 419 36.15 10.95 -18.54
C CYS A 419 36.91 9.97 -19.45
N TYR A 420 38.15 9.67 -19.09
CA TYR A 420 38.98 8.73 -19.86
C TYR A 420 38.79 7.27 -19.43
N GLU A 421 38.54 7.03 -18.15
CA GLU A 421 38.28 5.73 -17.51
C GLU A 421 37.30 5.96 -16.34
N PRO A 422 36.56 4.94 -15.86
CA PRO A 422 35.54 5.15 -14.81
C PRO A 422 36.12 5.56 -13.43
N ASP A 423 37.35 5.10 -13.11
CA ASP A 423 38.09 5.51 -11.91
C ASP A 423 38.65 6.96 -11.99
N ASP A 424 38.42 7.70 -13.09
CA ASP A 424 38.96 9.05 -13.25
C ASP A 424 38.29 10.06 -12.31
N THR A 425 39.11 10.93 -11.71
CA THR A 425 38.66 11.96 -10.77
C THR A 425 38.39 13.31 -11.42
N ASP A 426 38.73 13.47 -12.70
CA ASP A 426 38.59 14.71 -13.45
C ASP A 426 37.64 14.51 -14.65
N GLU A 427 36.42 15.01 -14.50
CA GLU A 427 35.35 14.95 -15.51
C GLU A 427 35.42 16.12 -16.51
N THR A 428 36.46 16.97 -16.49
CA THR A 428 36.41 18.22 -17.26
C THR A 428 36.62 18.03 -18.77
N THR A 429 35.61 18.37 -19.59
CA THR A 429 35.72 18.39 -21.06
C THR A 429 36.55 19.57 -21.59
N CYS A 430 37.57 19.28 -22.41
CA CYS A 430 38.39 20.30 -23.05
C CYS A 430 37.73 20.90 -24.32
N SER A 431 37.31 22.17 -24.28
CA SER A 431 36.86 22.88 -25.49
C SER A 431 38.04 23.19 -26.44
N PRO A 432 38.00 22.77 -27.71
CA PRO A 432 39.04 23.11 -28.68
C PRO A 432 39.03 24.61 -29.00
N GLU A 433 40.14 25.29 -28.73
CA GLU A 433 40.27 26.74 -28.97
C GLU A 433 41.68 27.15 -29.43
N PHE A 434 41.74 28.30 -30.10
CA PHE A 434 43.00 28.99 -30.40
C PHE A 434 43.34 29.96 -29.30
N PHE A 435 44.48 29.80 -28.64
CA PHE A 435 44.93 30.73 -27.60
C PHE A 435 46.25 31.40 -27.99
N CYS A 436 46.39 32.66 -27.58
CA CYS A 436 47.59 33.44 -27.80
C CYS A 436 48.67 33.06 -26.77
N SER A 437 49.84 32.64 -27.24
CA SER A 437 51.02 32.42 -26.40
C SER A 437 52.21 33.09 -27.06
N VAL A 438 52.93 33.92 -26.28
CA VAL A 438 53.95 34.86 -26.78
C VAL A 438 53.40 35.76 -27.90
N ASP A 439 53.68 35.44 -29.17
CA ASP A 439 53.33 36.25 -30.34
C ASP A 439 52.50 35.48 -31.38
N ASP A 440 52.25 34.18 -31.20
CA ASP A 440 51.58 33.31 -32.17
C ASP A 440 50.32 32.62 -31.56
N LEU A 441 49.42 32.16 -32.42
CA LEU A 441 48.26 31.37 -31.98
C LEU A 441 48.60 29.87 -31.95
N TYR A 442 48.26 29.23 -30.83
CA TYR A 442 48.39 27.79 -30.62
C TYR A 442 47.01 27.14 -30.60
N TYR A 443 46.89 25.94 -31.16
CA TYR A 443 45.66 25.16 -31.16
C TYR A 443 45.68 24.08 -30.08
N ARG A 444 44.72 24.12 -29.16
CA ARG A 444 44.41 23.04 -28.23
C ARG A 444 43.30 22.18 -28.84
N ASN A 445 43.52 20.87 -28.96
CA ASN A 445 42.47 19.96 -29.42
C ASN A 445 41.53 19.56 -28.28
N ALA A 446 40.46 18.83 -28.60
CA ALA A 446 39.47 18.35 -27.64
C ALA A 446 40.03 17.37 -26.58
N ALA A 447 41.27 16.89 -26.75
CA ALA A 447 41.95 15.98 -25.83
C ALA A 447 42.99 16.71 -24.93
N CYS A 448 42.89 18.04 -24.80
CA CYS A 448 43.84 18.89 -24.07
C CYS A 448 45.32 18.79 -24.52
N VAL A 449 45.60 18.22 -25.69
CA VAL A 449 46.96 18.12 -26.22
C VAL A 449 47.25 19.35 -27.09
N GLU A 450 48.36 20.02 -26.80
CA GLU A 450 48.87 21.10 -27.64
C GLU A 450 49.26 20.53 -29.01
N SER A 451 48.53 20.92 -30.05
CA SER A 451 48.86 20.54 -31.42
C SER A 451 50.02 21.40 -31.91
N PRO A 452 50.96 20.88 -32.73
CA PRO A 452 52.04 21.67 -33.31
C PRO A 452 51.56 22.69 -34.35
N VAL A 453 50.25 22.86 -34.54
CA VAL A 453 49.67 23.87 -35.44
C VAL A 453 49.83 25.25 -34.81
N THR A 454 50.89 25.94 -35.21
CA THR A 454 51.12 27.34 -34.92
C THR A 454 50.66 28.19 -36.10
N VAL A 455 49.87 29.23 -35.83
CA VAL A 455 49.57 30.28 -36.82
C VAL A 455 50.48 31.47 -36.50
N PRO A 456 51.47 31.79 -37.35
CA PRO A 456 52.34 32.92 -37.12
C PRO A 456 51.54 34.23 -37.16
N CYS A 457 51.64 35.07 -36.13
CA CYS A 457 51.05 36.41 -36.12
C CYS A 457 52.16 37.48 -36.14
N PRO A 458 52.55 38.01 -37.31
CA PRO A 458 53.67 38.95 -37.44
C PRO A 458 53.54 40.28 -36.65
N TYR A 459 52.35 40.58 -36.14
CA TYR A 459 52.04 41.78 -35.36
C TYR A 459 51.56 41.45 -33.94
N GLY A 460 51.80 40.22 -33.48
CA GLY A 460 51.32 39.69 -32.20
C GLY A 460 49.86 39.22 -32.27
N CYS A 461 49.40 38.62 -31.17
CA CYS A 461 48.03 38.12 -31.01
C CYS A 461 47.35 38.71 -29.76
N SER A 462 46.02 38.67 -29.73
CA SER A 462 45.22 39.00 -28.55
C SER A 462 43.95 38.16 -28.53
N GLY A 463 43.67 37.49 -27.40
CA GLY A 463 42.60 36.51 -27.30
C GLY A 463 42.81 35.38 -28.31
N HIS A 464 41.83 35.19 -29.19
CA HIS A 464 41.77 34.11 -30.18
C HIS A 464 42.14 34.56 -31.61
N ALA A 465 42.74 35.75 -31.80
CA ALA A 465 43.02 36.30 -33.13
C ALA A 465 44.38 37.03 -33.24
N CYS A 466 44.94 37.07 -34.46
CA CYS A 466 46.10 37.89 -34.78
C CYS A 466 45.74 39.38 -34.83
N LEU A 467 46.65 40.25 -34.40
CA LEU A 467 46.49 41.69 -34.49
C LEU A 467 46.67 42.17 -35.94
N SER A 468 45.88 43.18 -36.33
CA SER A 468 46.01 43.82 -37.64
C SER A 468 47.25 44.74 -37.67
N PRO A 469 47.90 44.92 -38.84
CA PRO A 469 49.05 45.80 -38.95
C PRO A 469 48.69 47.25 -38.57
N PRO A 470 49.59 48.00 -37.89
CA PRO A 470 49.34 49.38 -37.50
C PRO A 470 49.24 50.31 -38.72
N ALA A 471 48.31 51.27 -38.68
CA ALA A 471 48.11 52.24 -39.75
C ALA A 471 49.33 53.17 -39.92
N PRO A 472 49.65 53.60 -41.17
CA PRO A 472 50.68 54.60 -41.41
C PRO A 472 50.36 55.93 -40.72
N ILE A 473 51.38 56.57 -40.12
CA ILE A 473 51.27 57.90 -39.51
C ILE A 473 52.45 58.75 -39.95
N GLY A 474 52.24 60.03 -40.25
CA GLY A 474 53.33 60.90 -40.70
C GLY A 474 52.92 62.35 -40.81
N GLY A 475 53.83 63.19 -41.31
CA GLY A 475 53.55 64.58 -41.58
C GLY A 475 54.58 65.24 -42.49
N ILE A 476 54.20 66.36 -43.09
CA ILE A 476 54.98 67.10 -44.10
C ILE A 476 55.01 68.61 -43.78
N ALA A 477 56.14 69.25 -44.08
CA ALA A 477 56.44 70.64 -43.76
C ALA A 477 57.30 71.30 -44.84
N ALA A 478 57.32 72.63 -44.88
CA ALA A 478 58.06 73.40 -45.88
C ALA A 478 58.62 74.64 -45.24
N LYS A 479 59.88 74.95 -45.55
CA LYS A 479 60.63 76.06 -44.97
C LYS A 479 61.47 76.77 -46.05
N PRO A 480 61.29 78.08 -46.28
CA PRO A 480 60.25 78.96 -45.70
C PRO A 480 58.87 78.78 -46.35
N ARG A 481 57.78 79.00 -45.59
CA ARG A 481 56.39 78.97 -46.12
C ARG A 481 55.97 80.25 -46.87
N LEU A 482 56.88 81.20 -47.00
CA LEU A 482 56.66 82.49 -47.64
C LEU A 482 57.91 82.84 -48.46
N VAL A 483 57.75 82.97 -49.77
CA VAL A 483 58.85 83.16 -50.74
C VAL A 483 58.54 84.32 -51.69
N ARG A 484 59.54 84.91 -52.34
CA ARG A 484 59.30 85.85 -53.45
C ARG A 484 58.89 85.07 -54.71
N GLU A 485 58.27 85.77 -55.66
CA GLU A 485 57.93 85.18 -56.95
C GLU A 485 59.20 84.64 -57.65
N GLY A 486 59.19 83.34 -57.98
CA GLY A 486 60.33 82.64 -58.59
C GLY A 486 61.35 82.04 -57.60
N GLU A 487 61.19 82.23 -56.29
CA GLU A 487 62.03 81.57 -55.27
C GLU A 487 61.52 80.15 -54.93
N SER A 488 62.39 79.34 -54.31
CA SER A 488 62.11 77.96 -53.90
C SER A 488 61.99 77.82 -52.38
N THR A 489 61.28 76.78 -51.91
CA THR A 489 61.24 76.33 -50.51
C THR A 489 61.89 74.96 -50.37
N ARG A 490 62.25 74.56 -49.14
CA ARG A 490 62.60 73.17 -48.82
C ARG A 490 61.39 72.43 -48.28
N VAL A 491 61.11 71.23 -48.78
CA VAL A 491 60.01 70.36 -48.35
C VAL A 491 60.57 69.18 -47.56
N LEU A 492 60.02 68.92 -46.37
CA LEU A 492 60.44 67.89 -45.44
C LEU A 492 59.26 67.01 -45.06
N TRP A 493 59.45 65.71 -44.93
CA TRP A 493 58.43 64.79 -44.42
C TRP A 493 59.04 63.61 -43.67
N ASN A 494 58.24 62.99 -42.82
CA ASN A 494 58.58 61.73 -42.16
C ASN A 494 57.30 60.94 -41.85
N ALA A 495 57.31 59.64 -42.13
CA ALA A 495 56.22 58.72 -41.84
C ALA A 495 56.73 57.43 -41.17
N ASN A 496 55.96 56.93 -40.20
CA ASN A 496 56.13 55.64 -39.54
C ASN A 496 55.02 54.68 -39.98
N ASN A 497 55.27 53.37 -39.91
CA ASN A 497 54.36 52.31 -40.35
C ASN A 497 53.94 52.40 -41.84
N ALA A 498 54.64 53.23 -42.63
CA ALA A 498 54.51 53.32 -44.08
C ALA A 498 55.61 52.49 -44.75
N THR A 499 55.30 51.85 -45.87
CA THR A 499 56.27 51.18 -46.74
C THR A 499 56.79 52.13 -47.81
N THR A 500 55.92 52.98 -48.34
CA THR A 500 56.25 53.98 -49.37
C THR A 500 55.48 55.28 -49.11
N CYS A 501 56.04 56.42 -49.52
CA CYS A 501 55.31 57.67 -49.56
C CYS A 501 55.66 58.49 -50.80
N ASP A 502 54.65 59.20 -51.30
CA ASP A 502 54.75 60.12 -52.42
C ASP A 502 54.37 61.54 -51.99
N VAL A 503 55.17 62.51 -52.41
CA VAL A 503 54.89 63.94 -52.22
C VAL A 503 54.61 64.58 -53.57
N THR A 504 53.50 65.30 -53.67
CA THR A 504 53.11 66.06 -54.87
C THR A 504 52.87 67.53 -54.52
N GLY A 505 53.38 68.44 -55.35
CA GLY A 505 53.17 69.88 -55.24
C GLY A 505 52.30 70.43 -56.36
N THR A 506 51.44 71.41 -56.08
CA THR A 506 50.63 72.09 -57.12
C THR A 506 51.47 72.92 -58.11
N ASN A 507 52.76 73.14 -57.83
CA ASN A 507 53.75 73.70 -58.75
C ASN A 507 54.35 72.65 -59.72
N GLY A 508 53.96 71.38 -59.61
CA GLY A 508 54.45 70.28 -60.44
C GLY A 508 55.61 69.48 -59.84
N ASP A 509 56.05 69.80 -58.62
CA ASP A 509 57.09 69.02 -57.93
C ASP A 509 56.56 67.65 -57.51
N ARG A 510 57.44 66.63 -57.58
CA ARG A 510 57.11 65.27 -57.18
C ARG A 510 58.34 64.55 -56.61
N TRP A 511 58.15 63.86 -55.49
CA TRP A 511 59.12 62.95 -54.89
C TRP A 511 58.39 61.66 -54.55
N GLU A 512 58.87 60.51 -55.02
CA GLU A 512 58.17 59.22 -54.93
C GLU A 512 59.01 58.20 -54.16
N ASP A 513 58.33 57.19 -53.62
CA ASP A 513 58.92 56.00 -52.99
C ASP A 513 59.85 56.27 -51.79
N GLU A 514 59.64 57.38 -51.07
CA GLU A 514 60.48 57.75 -49.92
C GLU A 514 59.64 58.02 -48.67
N VAL A 515 59.82 57.21 -47.61
CA VAL A 515 59.07 57.36 -46.35
C VAL A 515 59.50 58.56 -45.50
N SER A 516 60.67 59.13 -45.77
CA SER A 516 61.15 60.35 -45.11
C SER A 516 62.10 61.14 -46.02
N SER A 517 62.09 62.46 -45.88
CA SER A 517 63.05 63.35 -46.54
C SER A 517 64.40 63.39 -45.81
N PRO A 518 65.51 63.77 -46.49
CA PRO A 518 66.75 64.16 -45.83
C PRO A 518 66.55 65.26 -44.78
N SER A 519 67.45 65.38 -43.81
CA SER A 519 67.36 66.37 -42.72
C SER A 519 67.25 67.82 -43.19
N GLU A 520 67.82 68.15 -44.36
CA GLU A 520 67.78 69.47 -45.00
C GLU A 520 66.57 69.67 -45.93
N GLY A 521 65.76 68.65 -46.15
CA GLY A 521 64.63 68.67 -47.09
C GLY A 521 65.02 68.74 -48.57
N TYR A 522 64.05 68.41 -49.43
CA TYR A 522 64.17 68.57 -50.87
C TYR A 522 63.91 70.00 -51.29
N LEU A 523 64.72 70.54 -52.21
CA LEU A 523 64.52 71.87 -52.75
C LEU A 523 63.44 71.84 -53.84
N SER A 524 62.43 72.70 -53.71
CA SER A 524 61.35 72.83 -54.69
C SER A 524 61.80 73.49 -55.98
N GLY A 525 61.04 73.29 -57.06
CA GLY A 525 61.08 74.19 -58.22
C GLY A 525 60.67 75.62 -57.86
N PRO A 526 60.86 76.59 -58.78
CA PRO A 526 60.46 77.99 -58.60
C PRO A 526 58.96 78.12 -58.32
N ILE A 527 58.57 79.00 -57.39
CA ILE A 527 57.17 79.20 -56.98
C ILE A 527 56.61 80.48 -57.60
N TRP A 528 55.70 80.33 -58.56
CA TRP A 528 55.03 81.42 -59.30
C TRP A 528 53.61 81.72 -58.81
N THR A 529 52.95 80.74 -58.21
CA THR A 529 51.65 80.87 -57.55
C THR A 529 51.68 80.21 -56.17
N GLN A 530 50.65 80.37 -55.35
CA GLN A 530 50.51 79.61 -54.10
C GLN A 530 50.64 78.10 -54.39
N SER A 531 51.55 77.43 -53.67
CA SER A 531 51.85 76.01 -53.86
C SER A 531 51.48 75.20 -52.62
N THR A 532 50.70 74.14 -52.80
CA THR A 532 50.33 73.19 -51.73
C THR A 532 51.03 71.87 -52.00
N TYR A 533 51.68 71.33 -50.97
CA TYR A 533 52.26 69.99 -51.02
C TYR A 533 51.35 68.99 -50.31
N THR A 534 51.27 67.79 -50.88
CA THR A 534 50.48 66.66 -50.36
C THR A 534 51.38 65.45 -50.20
N LEU A 535 51.46 64.89 -49.00
CA LEU A 535 52.12 63.63 -48.70
C LEU A 535 51.07 62.50 -48.69
N THR A 536 51.30 61.44 -49.46
CA THR A 536 50.49 60.21 -49.45
C THR A 536 51.38 59.04 -49.10
N CYS A 537 51.07 58.33 -48.02
CA CYS A 537 51.84 57.18 -47.55
C CYS A 537 50.99 55.91 -47.56
N THR A 538 51.58 54.79 -47.99
CA THR A 538 50.94 53.47 -47.97
C THR A 538 51.76 52.48 -47.17
N GLY A 539 51.11 51.63 -46.39
CA GLY A 539 51.74 50.56 -45.62
C GLY A 539 50.77 49.40 -45.37
N PRO A 540 51.19 48.35 -44.64
CA PRO A 540 50.39 47.14 -44.42
C PRO A 540 49.07 47.42 -43.67
N GLY A 541 49.03 48.47 -42.85
CA GLY A 541 47.84 48.91 -42.11
C GLY A 541 46.95 49.90 -42.85
N GLY A 542 47.16 50.11 -44.16
CA GLY A 542 46.36 51.01 -45.00
C GLY A 542 47.14 52.20 -45.54
N SER A 543 46.46 53.33 -45.73
CA SER A 543 47.04 54.54 -46.32
C SER A 543 46.70 55.79 -45.51
N PHE A 544 47.62 56.75 -45.49
CA PHE A 544 47.46 58.06 -44.87
C PHE A 544 47.80 59.17 -45.88
N THR A 545 47.10 60.30 -45.80
CA THR A 545 47.36 61.48 -46.63
C THR A 545 47.36 62.73 -45.77
N ASP A 546 48.41 63.54 -45.86
CA ASP A 546 48.53 64.85 -45.24
C ASP A 546 48.63 65.94 -46.31
N VAL A 547 47.66 66.86 -46.30
CA VAL A 547 47.60 68.01 -47.23
C VAL A 547 48.09 69.25 -46.50
N SER A 548 49.39 69.30 -46.26
CA SER A 548 50.08 70.48 -45.77
C SER A 548 51.56 70.33 -46.13
N PRO A 549 52.36 71.40 -46.26
CA PRO A 549 52.07 72.82 -46.08
C PRO A 549 51.68 73.55 -47.38
N VAL A 550 51.04 74.70 -47.18
CA VAL A 550 50.88 75.73 -48.22
C VAL A 550 52.03 76.75 -48.13
N VAL A 551 52.64 77.06 -49.28
CA VAL A 551 53.69 78.05 -49.47
C VAL A 551 53.12 79.23 -50.26
N ASN A 552 53.18 80.42 -49.67
CA ASN A 552 52.61 81.66 -50.20
C ASN A 552 53.68 82.55 -50.84
N ILE A 553 53.24 83.47 -51.71
CA ILE A 553 54.10 84.47 -52.35
C ILE A 553 53.99 85.81 -51.62
N ILE A 554 55.12 86.48 -51.41
CA ILE A 554 55.18 87.84 -50.88
C ILE A 554 54.57 88.81 -51.91
N PRO A 555 53.47 89.51 -51.61
CA PRO A 555 52.89 90.48 -52.54
C PRO A 555 53.84 91.67 -52.74
N ILE A 556 54.07 92.07 -54.00
CA ILE A 556 54.82 93.28 -54.33
C ILE A 556 53.89 94.49 -54.15
N PHE A 557 54.05 95.23 -53.06
CA PHE A 557 53.42 96.54 -52.93
C PHE A 557 54.15 97.55 -53.82
N ARG A 558 53.53 97.99 -54.92
CA ARG A 558 53.90 99.24 -55.60
C ARG A 558 53.07 100.36 -54.97
N GLU A 559 53.73 101.33 -54.34
CA GLU A 559 53.11 102.64 -54.12
C GLU A 559 52.77 103.24 -55.49
N ILE A 560 51.51 103.66 -55.67
CA ILE A 560 51.02 104.39 -56.85
C ILE A 560 51.13 105.88 -56.56
#